data_AF-S7VI44-F1
#
_entry.id   AF-S7VI44-F1
#
_cell.length_a   1.000
_cell.length_b   1.000
_cell.length_c   1.000
_cell.angle_alpha   90.00
_cell.angle_beta   90.00
_cell.angle_gamma   90.00
#
_symmetry.space_group_name_H-M   'P 1'
#
loop_
_entity.id
_entity.type
_entity.pdbx_description
1 polymer ?
#
loop_
_entity_poly.entity_id
_entity_poly.type
_entity_poly.pdbx_seq_one_letter_code
_entity_poly.pdbx_strand_id
1 'polypeptide(L)'
;MYLDELGISDNQLLVSVSKKKLKNATDRNYIKRRVKEAYRLNKHLLPSTQGSKKLIALIYVSNDLMGYHDISPKVIKVLRKVPVAKPPQE
;
A
#
# COMPACT_ATOMS: atom_id res chain seq x y z
N MET A 1 14.96 -12.54 4.50
CA MET A 1 16.34 -12.59 3.98
C MET A 1 16.74 -11.25 3.32
N TYR A 2 16.28 -10.88 2.12
CA TYR A 2 16.69 -9.59 1.49
C TYR A 2 16.35 -8.28 2.26
N LEU A 3 15.24 -8.24 2.99
CA LEU A 3 14.86 -7.04 3.78
C LEU A 3 15.63 -6.93 5.10
N ASP A 4 16.09 -8.06 5.62
CA ASP A 4 16.84 -8.13 6.87
C ASP A 4 18.28 -7.64 6.64
N GLU A 5 18.87 -7.95 5.48
CA GLU A 5 20.20 -7.49 5.05
C GLU A 5 20.28 -5.97 4.85
N LEU A 6 19.17 -5.32 4.49
CA LEU A 6 19.10 -3.86 4.33
C LEU A 6 18.76 -3.11 5.62
N GLY A 7 18.62 -3.81 6.75
CA GLY A 7 18.26 -3.22 8.05
C GLY A 7 16.84 -2.65 8.09
N ILE A 8 15.94 -3.12 7.22
CA ILE A 8 14.61 -2.53 7.06
C ILE A 8 13.65 -3.19 8.05
N SER A 9 13.38 -2.44 9.13
CA SER A 9 12.58 -2.90 10.26
C SER A 9 11.07 -2.78 10.05
N ASP A 10 10.60 -2.22 8.93
CA ASP A 10 9.18 -1.95 8.69
C ASP A 10 8.68 -2.48 7.34
N ASN A 11 7.36 -2.63 7.22
CA ASN A 11 6.72 -2.95 5.94
C ASN A 11 6.94 -1.83 4.93
N GLN A 12 7.29 -2.18 3.70
CA GLN A 12 7.47 -1.21 2.63
C GLN A 12 6.23 -1.12 1.73
N LEU A 13 5.94 0.10 1.29
CA LEU A 13 4.82 0.38 0.40
C LEU A 13 5.29 1.08 -0.88
N LEU A 14 4.88 0.52 -2.02
CA LEU A 14 4.87 1.16 -3.32
C LEU A 14 3.44 1.58 -3.68
N VAL A 15 3.27 2.80 -4.22
CA VAL A 15 1.99 3.24 -4.77
C VAL A 15 2.15 3.64 -6.24
N SER A 16 1.46 2.93 -7.13
CA SER A 16 1.44 3.19 -8.56
C SER A 16 0.09 3.75 -8.99
N VAL A 17 0.10 4.68 -9.95
CA VAL A 17 -1.12 5.29 -10.50
C VAL A 17 -0.97 5.34 -12.01
N SER A 18 -1.98 4.87 -12.73
CA SER A 18 -1.95 4.80 -14.20
C SER A 18 -1.82 6.18 -14.86
N LYS A 19 -0.77 6.37 -15.67
CA LYS A 19 -0.57 7.56 -16.52
C LYS A 19 -1.63 7.65 -17.64
N LYS A 20 -2.12 6.51 -18.14
CA LYS A 20 -3.14 6.46 -19.18
C LYS A 20 -4.49 6.99 -18.68
N LYS A 21 -4.84 6.67 -17.43
CA LYS A 21 -6.11 7.02 -16.80
C LYS A 21 -6.10 8.43 -16.21
N LEU A 22 -5.06 8.75 -15.42
CA LEU A 22 -4.84 10.08 -14.86
C LEU A 22 -3.65 10.75 -15.56
N LYS A 23 -3.96 11.54 -16.58
CA LYS A 23 -2.96 12.17 -17.47
C LYS A 23 -2.16 13.27 -16.77
N ASN A 24 -2.78 14.03 -15.88
CA ASN A 24 -2.11 15.11 -15.16
C ASN A 24 -1.22 14.57 -14.03
N ALA A 25 0.00 15.09 -13.92
CA ALA A 25 0.92 14.71 -12.85
C ALA A 25 0.36 15.09 -11.47
N THR A 26 -0.30 16.24 -11.38
CA THR A 26 -0.93 16.74 -10.15
C THR A 26 -2.01 15.78 -9.65
N ASP A 27 -2.88 15.29 -10.54
CA ASP A 27 -3.94 14.34 -10.18
C ASP A 27 -3.36 13.01 -9.70
N ARG A 28 -2.32 12.50 -10.37
CA ARG A 28 -1.61 11.30 -9.90
C ARG A 28 -0.98 11.51 -8.53
N ASN A 29 -0.34 12.66 -8.31
CA ASN A 29 0.28 12.99 -7.04
C ASN A 29 -0.76 13.11 -5.92
N TYR A 30 -1.91 13.73 -6.22
CA TYR A 30 -3.05 13.85 -5.33
C TYR A 30 -3.55 12.47 -4.87
N ILE A 31 -3.73 11.52 -5.79
CA ILE A 31 -4.12 10.14 -5.47
C ILE A 31 -3.03 9.43 -4.67
N LYS A 32 -1.77 9.49 -5.11
CA LYS A 32 -0.63 8.88 -4.40
C LYS A 32 -0.54 9.36 -2.95
N ARG A 33 -0.75 10.66 -2.70
CA ARG A 33 -0.74 11.23 -1.34
C ARG A 33 -1.86 10.65 -0.48
N ARG A 34 -3.09 10.57 -1.00
CA ARG A 34 -4.23 10.01 -0.24
C ARG A 34 -4.11 8.53 0.05
N VAL A 35 -3.65 7.74 -0.93
CA VAL A 35 -3.43 6.30 -0.73
C VAL A 35 -2.34 6.08 0.32
N LYS A 36 -1.23 6.83 0.25
CA LYS A 36 -0.16 6.76 1.25
C LYS A 36 -0.65 7.18 2.63
N GLU A 37 -1.47 8.22 2.73
CA GLU A 37 -2.01 8.68 4.02
C GLU A 37 -3.00 7.68 4.61
N ALA A 38 -3.90 7.12 3.80
CA ALA A 38 -4.81 6.06 4.21
C ALA A 38 -4.03 4.83 4.71
N TYR A 39 -2.94 4.46 4.03
CA TYR A 39 -2.06 3.40 4.52
C TYR A 39 -1.39 3.78 5.84
N ARG A 40 -0.79 4.97 5.95
CA ARG A 40 -0.06 5.43 7.13
C ARG A 40 -0.90 5.33 8.40
N LEU A 41 -2.17 5.76 8.32
CA LEU A 41 -3.11 5.74 9.43
C LEU A 41 -3.60 4.32 9.78
N ASN A 42 -3.63 3.41 8.79
CA ASN A 42 -4.22 2.07 8.93
C ASN A 42 -3.21 0.92 8.85
N LYS A 43 -1.89 1.19 8.86
CA LYS A 43 -0.85 0.17 8.70
C LYS A 43 -0.89 -0.92 9.78
N HIS A 44 -1.44 -0.59 10.95
CA HIS A 44 -1.66 -1.50 12.08
C HIS A 44 -2.66 -2.63 11.77
N LEU A 45 -3.48 -2.48 10.72
CA LEU A 45 -4.43 -3.52 10.28
C LEU A 45 -3.73 -4.71 9.61
N LEU A 46 -2.46 -4.56 9.22
CA LEU A 46 -1.70 -5.67 8.67
C LEU A 46 -1.33 -6.64 9.79
N PRO A 47 -1.47 -7.95 9.57
CA PRO A 47 -1.07 -8.93 10.58
C PRO A 47 0.43 -8.82 10.85
N SER A 48 0.79 -8.50 12.08
CA SER A 48 2.18 -8.53 12.54
C SER A 48 2.60 -10.00 12.63
N THR A 49 3.36 -10.46 11.65
CA THR A 49 4.00 -11.77 11.71
C THR A 49 5.41 -11.53 12.22
N GLN A 50 5.75 -12.10 13.38
CA GLN A 50 7.10 -11.95 13.92
C GLN A 50 8.13 -12.39 12.86
N GLY A 51 9.09 -11.51 12.57
CA GLY A 51 10.17 -11.80 11.63
C GLY A 51 9.85 -11.69 10.13
N SER A 52 8.63 -11.33 9.70
CA SER A 52 8.33 -11.20 8.26
C SER A 52 7.80 -9.83 7.87
N LYS A 53 8.68 -9.05 7.24
CA LYS A 53 8.36 -7.78 6.61
C LYS A 53 7.72 -8.01 5.24
N LYS A 54 6.75 -7.18 4.88
CA LYS A 54 6.03 -7.27 3.61
C LYS A 54 6.46 -6.16 2.65
N LEU A 55 6.68 -6.54 1.40
CA LEU A 55 6.68 -5.62 0.27
C LEU A 55 5.26 -5.52 -0.28
N ILE A 56 4.67 -4.34 -0.24
CA ILE A 56 3.28 -4.11 -0.65
C ILE A 56 3.28 -3.13 -1.82
N ALA A 57 2.56 -3.46 -2.90
CA ALA A 57 2.31 -2.54 -3.99
C ALA A 57 0.80 -2.28 -4.15
N LEU A 58 0.38 -1.03 -4.00
CA LEU A 58 -0.98 -0.59 -4.27
C LEU A 58 -1.05 0.10 -5.63
N ILE A 59 -1.90 -0.43 -6.51
CA ILE A 59 -2.04 0.07 -7.89
C ILE A 59 -3.43 0.71 -8.04
N TYR A 60 -3.44 2.01 -8.31
CA TYR A 60 -4.67 2.74 -8.61
C TYR A 60 -5.02 2.63 -10.10
N VAL A 61 -6.16 2.00 -10.38
CA VAL A 61 -6.62 1.72 -11.74
C VAL A 61 -7.93 2.42 -12.09
N SER A 62 -8.48 3.33 -11.27
CA SER A 62 -9.65 4.11 -11.69
C SER A 62 -9.25 5.34 -12.52
N ASN A 63 -10.21 5.89 -13.27
CA ASN A 63 -10.10 7.20 -13.92
C ASN A 63 -10.50 8.34 -12.96
N ASP A 64 -11.17 8.04 -11.86
CA ASP A 64 -11.77 9.06 -11.00
C ASP A 64 -10.73 9.74 -10.12
N LEU A 65 -10.93 11.03 -9.84
CA LEU A 65 -10.13 11.78 -8.86
C LEU A 65 -10.77 11.68 -7.48
N MET A 66 -10.67 10.50 -6.85
CA MET A 66 -11.34 10.21 -5.58
C MET A 66 -10.80 11.03 -4.40
N GLY A 67 -11.71 11.44 -3.51
CA GLY A 67 -11.38 12.09 -2.25
C GLY A 67 -10.77 11.12 -1.23
N TYR A 68 -10.34 11.65 -0.08
CA TYR A 68 -9.78 10.80 0.99
C TYR A 68 -10.87 9.88 1.58
N HIS A 69 -12.08 10.41 1.78
CA HIS A 69 -13.23 9.68 2.30
C HIS A 69 -13.60 8.47 1.43
N ASP A 70 -13.37 8.53 0.12
CA ASP A 70 -13.61 7.39 -0.79
C ASP A 70 -12.44 6.40 -0.83
N ILE A 71 -11.20 6.91 -0.75
CA ILE A 71 -9.97 6.09 -0.84
C ILE A 71 -9.74 5.30 0.45
N SER A 72 -9.90 5.94 1.61
CA SER A 72 -9.62 5.34 2.92
C SER A 72 -10.32 3.99 3.15
N PRO A 73 -11.66 3.87 3.00
CA PRO A 73 -12.34 2.58 3.21
C PRO A 73 -11.90 1.50 2.22
N LYS A 74 -11.54 1.87 0.98
CA LYS A 74 -11.02 0.94 -0.03
C LYS A 74 -9.64 0.41 0.35
N VAL A 75 -8.75 1.29 0.83
CA VAL A 75 -7.42 0.90 1.33
C VAL A 75 -7.55 -0.01 2.55
N ILE A 76 -8.39 0.36 3.53
CA ILE A 76 -8.67 -0.48 4.71
C ILE A 76 -9.15 -1.87 4.31
N LYS A 77 -10.07 -1.95 3.34
CA LYS A 77 -10.58 -3.23 2.82
C LYS A 77 -9.47 -4.10 2.21
N VAL A 78 -8.52 -3.50 1.50
CA VAL A 78 -7.36 -4.21 0.94
C VAL A 78 -6.44 -4.69 2.05
N LEU A 79 -6.08 -3.84 3.02
CA LEU A 79 -5.17 -4.19 4.10
C LEU A 79 -5.67 -5.38 4.94
N ARG A 80 -6.98 -5.40 5.24
CA ARG A 80 -7.62 -6.53 5.96
C ARG A 80 -7.61 -7.86 5.18
N LYS A 81 -7.46 -7.81 3.86
CA LYS A 81 -7.42 -8.99 2.99
C LYS A 81 -6.00 -9.50 2.76
N VAL A 82 -4.97 -8.76 3.17
CA VAL A 82 -3.58 -9.21 3.01
C VAL A 82 -3.36 -10.42 3.92
N PRO A 83 -3.01 -11.60 3.36
CA PRO A 83 -2.80 -12.78 4.18
C PRO A 83 -1.57 -12.63 5.08
N VAL A 84 -1.55 -13.39 6.17
CA VAL A 84 -0.35 -13.62 6.98
C VAL A 84 0.75 -14.15 6.06
N ALA A 85 1.99 -13.67 6.23
CA ALA A 85 3.08 -14.18 5.40
C ALA A 85 3.28 -15.65 5.76
N LYS A 86 3.30 -16.53 4.75
CA LYS A 86 3.76 -17.90 5.00
C LYS A 86 5.25 -17.81 5.36
N PRO A 87 5.72 -18.50 6.41
CA PRO A 87 7.15 -18.62 6.64
C PRO A 87 7.79 -19.21 5.37
N PRO A 88 9.05 -18.87 5.05
CA PRO A 88 9.79 -19.54 3.99
C PRO A 88 9.65 -21.05 4.22
N GLN A 89 9.04 -21.75 3.28
CA GLN A 89 9.05 -23.21 3.32
C GLN A 89 10.47 -23.60 2.91
N GLU A 90 11.16 -24.34 3.79
CA GLU A 90 12.39 -25.05 3.45
C GLU A 90 12.18 -25.99 2.25
#